data_AF-A0A2D5S433-F1
#
_entry.id   AF-A0A2D5S433-F1
#
_cell.length_a   1.000
_cell.length_b   1.000
_cell.length_c   1.000
_cell.angle_alpha   90.00
_cell.angle_beta   90.00
_cell.angle_gamma   90.00
#
_symmetry.space_group_name_H-M   'P 1'
#
loop_
_entity.id
_entity.type
_entity.pdbx_description
1 polymer ?
#
loop_
_entity_poly.entity_id
_entity_poly.type
_entity_poly.pdbx_seq_one_letter_code
_entity_poly.pdbx_strand_id
1 'polypeptide(L)'
;MRAGLLPPRFLTISPLVVMSLVFEVPAESPFATEVIDFQPGRGGVPGYDLPAAALGTPTRMTGGDFLPEAITPFQPAWLPQEIVSLGIGGSITLAFDHDVLDDPSNPFGIDLLIFGNAFCTDPAYPAAVCGGFYAEGGQVEVSFDGIDWRIVPDLAADGAFPTVGWLDTGPYDTVPGSKPTDFTRPVDPALESNLQGLDFDAIMVGYDGAGGGTGIDLAIVGLPAVRFVRISNDGLGFTPEIDAIADVSPARSNPQDPDLDGNGTVGGGDLGLMLVAWGTTGPLGDLNDDGLVSGPDLGLLLVAWDG
;
A
#
# COMPACT_ATOMS: atom_id res chain seq x y z
N MET A 1 81.80 -3.68 -43.88
CA MET A 1 80.66 -4.52 -43.47
C MET A 1 80.00 -3.83 -42.28
N ARG A 2 78.86 -3.16 -42.48
CA ARG A 2 78.14 -2.42 -41.44
C ARG A 2 77.04 -3.33 -40.86
N ALA A 3 77.04 -3.51 -39.55
CA ALA A 3 76.04 -4.27 -38.82
C ALA A 3 74.71 -3.50 -38.76
N GLY A 4 73.61 -4.16 -39.14
CA GLY A 4 72.24 -3.64 -39.02
C GLY A 4 71.61 -4.04 -37.68
N LEU A 5 71.10 -3.07 -36.94
CA LEU A 5 70.31 -3.25 -35.71
C LEU A 5 68.90 -3.76 -36.05
N LEU A 6 68.42 -4.78 -35.34
CA LEU A 6 67.01 -5.21 -35.35
C LEU A 6 66.17 -4.31 -34.41
N PRO A 7 64.91 -3.99 -34.75
CA PRO A 7 64.03 -3.20 -33.89
C PRO A 7 63.39 -4.05 -32.77
N PRO A 8 62.92 -3.44 -31.67
CA PRO A 8 62.40 -4.15 -30.51
C PRO A 8 60.98 -4.68 -30.77
N ARG A 9 60.67 -5.85 -30.21
CA ARG A 9 59.32 -6.44 -30.18
C ARG A 9 58.53 -5.84 -29.01
N PHE A 10 57.40 -5.22 -29.29
CA PHE A 10 56.42 -4.81 -28.28
C PHE A 10 55.47 -5.99 -28.00
N LEU A 11 55.39 -6.44 -26.74
CA LEU A 11 54.31 -7.31 -26.27
C LEU A 11 53.08 -6.44 -25.98
N THR A 12 51.98 -6.67 -26.69
CA THR A 12 50.67 -6.10 -26.38
C THR A 12 49.99 -6.96 -25.32
N ILE A 13 49.75 -6.40 -24.13
CA ILE A 13 48.89 -6.98 -23.11
C ILE A 13 47.47 -6.50 -23.40
N SER A 14 46.57 -7.40 -23.78
CA SER A 14 45.14 -7.08 -23.92
C SER A 14 44.50 -7.01 -22.52
N PRO A 15 43.80 -5.91 -22.16
CA PRO A 15 43.06 -5.86 -20.91
C PRO A 15 41.84 -6.78 -21.01
N LEU A 16 41.70 -7.69 -20.06
CA LEU A 16 40.49 -8.47 -19.84
C LEU A 16 39.43 -7.51 -19.28
N VAL A 17 38.43 -7.17 -20.07
CA VAL A 17 37.26 -6.41 -19.60
C VAL A 17 36.37 -7.40 -18.85
N VAL A 18 36.39 -7.32 -17.52
CA VAL A 18 35.42 -8.00 -16.66
C VAL A 18 34.17 -7.13 -16.66
N MET A 19 33.16 -7.55 -17.41
CA MET A 19 31.85 -6.92 -17.41
C MET A 19 31.10 -7.44 -16.17
N SER A 20 31.09 -6.67 -15.08
CA SER A 20 30.20 -6.94 -13.94
C SER A 20 28.77 -6.75 -14.40
N LEU A 21 28.02 -7.85 -14.44
CA LEU A 21 26.56 -7.81 -14.51
C LEU A 21 26.08 -7.38 -13.12
N VAL A 22 25.66 -6.13 -12.99
CA VAL A 22 24.87 -5.68 -11.83
C VAL A 22 23.46 -6.23 -12.06
N PHE A 23 23.04 -7.19 -11.24
CA PHE A 23 21.65 -7.60 -11.17
C PHE A 23 20.95 -6.58 -10.27
N GLU A 24 20.04 -5.81 -10.85
CA GLU A 24 19.14 -4.95 -10.09
C GLU A 24 18.11 -5.86 -9.44
N VAL A 25 18.15 -5.93 -8.11
CA VAL A 25 17.11 -6.61 -7.34
C VAL A 25 15.88 -5.69 -7.41
N PRO A 26 14.73 -6.14 -7.93
CA PRO A 26 13.53 -5.30 -7.91
C PRO A 26 13.20 -4.93 -6.47
N ALA A 27 12.79 -3.67 -6.26
CA ALA A 27 12.33 -3.21 -4.95
C ALA A 27 11.13 -4.05 -4.48
N GLU A 28 11.07 -4.30 -3.17
CA GLU A 28 9.96 -5.02 -2.53
C GLU A 28 8.66 -4.25 -2.78
N SER A 29 7.62 -4.97 -3.17
CA SER A 29 6.30 -4.37 -3.39
C SER A 29 5.64 -4.10 -2.04
N PRO A 30 5.13 -2.89 -1.75
CA PRO A 30 4.38 -2.64 -0.52
C PRO A 30 3.00 -3.33 -0.49
N PHE A 31 2.71 -4.19 -1.46
CA PHE A 31 1.43 -4.85 -1.63
C PHE A 31 1.64 -6.34 -1.90
N ALA A 32 0.66 -7.16 -1.56
CA ALA A 32 0.67 -8.58 -1.91
C ALA A 32 0.88 -8.79 -3.43
N THR A 33 1.76 -9.73 -3.77
CA THR A 33 2.24 -9.95 -5.15
C THR A 33 1.84 -11.31 -5.72
N GLU A 34 1.39 -12.24 -4.87
CA GLU A 34 1.07 -13.60 -5.29
C GLU A 34 -0.26 -14.12 -4.70
N VAL A 35 -1.06 -14.80 -5.52
CA VAL A 35 -2.19 -15.61 -5.07
C VAL A 35 -1.69 -17.03 -4.83
N ILE A 36 -1.74 -17.49 -3.59
CA ILE A 36 -1.31 -18.84 -3.19
C ILE A 36 -2.44 -19.86 -3.37
N ASP A 37 -3.65 -19.50 -2.93
CA ASP A 37 -4.85 -20.32 -3.10
C ASP A 37 -6.10 -19.44 -3.21
N PHE A 38 -7.08 -19.90 -3.96
CA PHE A 38 -8.38 -19.27 -4.06
C PHE A 38 -9.48 -20.31 -4.17
N GLN A 39 -10.44 -20.21 -3.25
CA GLN A 39 -11.67 -20.98 -3.23
C GLN A 39 -12.84 -19.99 -3.31
N PRO A 40 -13.59 -19.92 -4.41
CA PRO A 40 -14.64 -18.90 -4.56
C PRO A 40 -15.82 -19.06 -3.59
N GLY A 41 -15.98 -20.23 -2.98
CA GLY A 41 -17.11 -20.53 -2.10
C GLY A 41 -18.45 -20.64 -2.84
N ARG A 42 -19.54 -20.70 -2.08
CA ARG A 42 -20.90 -20.80 -2.63
C ARG A 42 -21.60 -19.45 -2.61
N GLY A 43 -22.18 -19.08 -3.74
CA GLY A 43 -23.03 -17.89 -3.83
C GLY A 43 -22.25 -16.57 -3.84
N GLY A 44 -20.95 -16.61 -4.12
CA GLY A 44 -20.18 -15.41 -4.47
C GLY A 44 -20.77 -14.75 -5.71
N VAL A 45 -20.54 -13.45 -5.85
CA VAL A 45 -21.12 -12.64 -6.92
C VAL A 45 -20.57 -13.11 -8.28
N PRO A 46 -21.43 -13.51 -9.25
CA PRO A 46 -20.95 -13.99 -10.55
C PRO A 46 -20.08 -12.96 -11.27
N GLY A 47 -18.87 -13.37 -11.66
CA GLY A 47 -17.90 -12.54 -12.35
C GLY A 47 -16.83 -11.90 -11.45
N TYR A 48 -16.99 -11.93 -10.13
CA TYR A 48 -16.05 -11.41 -9.14
C TYR A 48 -15.15 -12.50 -8.57
N ASP A 49 -14.84 -13.52 -9.36
CA ASP A 49 -14.03 -14.69 -8.98
C ASP A 49 -12.62 -14.66 -9.59
N LEU A 50 -12.12 -13.46 -9.91
CA LEU A 50 -10.76 -13.23 -10.38
C LEU A 50 -9.84 -12.91 -9.17
N PRO A 51 -9.08 -13.88 -8.62
CA PRO A 51 -8.28 -13.61 -7.42
C PRO A 51 -7.12 -12.64 -7.67
N ALA A 52 -6.67 -12.50 -8.92
CA ALA A 52 -5.63 -11.55 -9.28
C ALA A 52 -6.09 -10.08 -9.17
N ALA A 53 -7.38 -9.82 -9.01
CA ALA A 53 -7.89 -8.47 -8.72
C ALA A 53 -7.40 -7.97 -7.35
N ALA A 54 -7.09 -8.88 -6.41
CA ALA A 54 -6.63 -8.54 -5.06
C ALA A 54 -5.11 -8.32 -4.93
N LEU A 55 -4.39 -8.18 -6.05
CA LEU A 55 -2.93 -8.01 -6.06
C LEU A 55 -2.53 -6.59 -6.44
N GLY A 56 -1.42 -6.11 -5.87
CA GLY A 56 -0.89 -4.79 -6.16
C GLY A 56 -1.62 -3.65 -5.44
N THR A 57 -1.54 -2.45 -6.01
CA THR A 57 -2.10 -1.24 -5.40
C THR A 57 -3.62 -1.30 -5.31
N PRO A 58 -4.22 -0.80 -4.21
CA PRO A 58 -5.66 -0.56 -4.15
C PRO A 58 -6.16 0.33 -5.29
N THR A 59 -7.43 0.16 -5.62
CA THR A 59 -8.12 0.86 -6.69
C THR A 59 -8.26 2.35 -6.39
N ARG A 60 -7.99 3.22 -7.38
CA ARG A 60 -8.14 4.69 -7.26
C ARG A 60 -9.26 5.28 -8.11
N MET A 61 -9.70 4.54 -9.12
CA MET A 61 -10.81 4.89 -10.01
C MET A 61 -11.61 3.64 -10.30
N THR A 62 -12.93 3.75 -10.38
CA THR A 62 -13.82 2.64 -10.75
C THR A 62 -14.78 3.02 -11.89
N GLY A 63 -15.55 2.04 -12.36
CA GLY A 63 -16.59 2.17 -13.38
C GLY A 63 -16.14 2.43 -14.82
N GLY A 64 -14.82 2.50 -15.04
CA GLY A 64 -14.18 2.53 -16.35
C GLY A 64 -14.70 3.65 -17.25
N ASP A 65 -14.80 3.39 -18.56
CA ASP A 65 -15.23 4.39 -19.55
C ASP A 65 -16.73 4.75 -19.45
N PHE A 66 -17.52 3.99 -18.69
CA PHE A 66 -18.99 4.09 -18.70
C PHE A 66 -19.54 4.91 -17.55
N LEU A 67 -19.02 4.70 -16.34
CA LEU A 67 -19.41 5.41 -15.13
C LEU A 67 -18.15 5.70 -14.32
N PRO A 68 -17.23 6.55 -14.81
CA PRO A 68 -15.97 6.80 -14.11
C PRO A 68 -16.24 7.47 -12.77
N GLU A 69 -15.64 6.94 -11.70
CA GLU A 69 -15.79 7.42 -10.34
C GLU A 69 -14.42 7.41 -9.65
N ALA A 70 -14.06 8.50 -8.98
CA ALA A 70 -12.94 8.49 -8.06
C ALA A 70 -13.29 7.62 -6.85
N ILE A 71 -12.31 6.87 -6.34
CA ILE A 71 -12.54 6.09 -5.12
C ILE A 71 -12.56 7.04 -3.93
N THR A 72 -13.69 7.07 -3.23
CA THR A 72 -13.95 7.90 -2.05
C THR A 72 -14.71 7.07 -1.01
N PRO A 73 -14.91 7.59 0.21
CA PRO A 73 -15.71 6.88 1.19
C PRO A 73 -17.17 6.64 0.75
N PHE A 74 -17.65 7.33 -0.28
CA PHE A 74 -19.01 7.24 -0.81
C PHE A 74 -19.08 6.59 -2.21
N GLN A 75 -17.94 6.24 -2.80
CA GLN A 75 -17.80 5.60 -4.12
C GLN A 75 -16.74 4.49 -4.04
N PRO A 76 -17.11 3.27 -3.61
CA PRO A 76 -16.15 2.17 -3.44
C PRO A 76 -15.80 1.51 -4.77
N ALA A 77 -14.73 0.71 -4.80
CA ALA A 77 -14.30 -0.02 -6.00
C ALA A 77 -15.24 -1.18 -6.30
N TRP A 78 -15.92 -1.17 -7.46
CA TRP A 78 -17.00 -2.13 -7.71
C TRP A 78 -16.86 -2.93 -9.00
N LEU A 79 -15.82 -2.75 -9.82
CA LEU A 79 -15.67 -3.56 -11.03
C LEU A 79 -15.08 -4.94 -10.75
N PRO A 80 -15.41 -5.97 -11.55
CA PRO A 80 -14.89 -7.33 -11.33
C PRO A 80 -13.38 -7.50 -11.56
N GLN A 81 -12.70 -6.47 -12.06
CA GLN A 81 -11.23 -6.47 -12.20
C GLN A 81 -10.53 -5.75 -11.04
N GLU A 82 -11.30 -5.11 -10.16
CA GLU A 82 -10.82 -4.31 -9.03
C GLU A 82 -10.97 -5.08 -7.72
N ILE A 83 -12.01 -5.91 -7.59
CA ILE A 83 -12.30 -6.64 -6.37
C ILE A 83 -12.60 -8.12 -6.63
N VAL A 84 -12.21 -8.98 -5.69
CA VAL A 84 -12.60 -10.40 -5.64
C VAL A 84 -13.60 -10.64 -4.51
N SER A 85 -14.68 -11.35 -4.79
CA SER A 85 -15.76 -11.65 -3.83
C SER A 85 -15.63 -13.08 -3.29
N LEU A 86 -15.75 -13.23 -1.97
CA LEU A 86 -15.71 -14.52 -1.28
C LEU A 86 -17.11 -15.00 -0.97
N GLY A 87 -17.59 -16.02 -1.69
CA GLY A 87 -18.83 -16.72 -1.36
C GLY A 87 -18.74 -17.49 -0.03
N ILE A 88 -19.87 -17.99 0.46
CA ILE A 88 -19.92 -18.75 1.72
C ILE A 88 -18.99 -19.97 1.66
N GLY A 89 -18.11 -20.10 2.64
CA GLY A 89 -17.07 -21.13 2.70
C GLY A 89 -15.92 -20.91 1.71
N GLY A 90 -15.86 -19.74 1.07
CA GLY A 90 -14.78 -19.31 0.20
C GLY A 90 -13.62 -18.71 0.98
N SER A 91 -12.46 -18.67 0.34
CA SER A 91 -11.25 -18.09 0.89
C SER A 91 -10.29 -17.65 -0.21
N ILE A 92 -9.46 -16.66 0.09
CA ILE A 92 -8.29 -16.30 -0.69
C ILE A 92 -7.06 -16.29 0.22
N THR A 93 -5.93 -16.78 -0.27
CA THR A 93 -4.63 -16.65 0.39
C THR A 93 -3.68 -15.90 -0.52
N LEU A 94 -3.18 -14.79 -0.02
CA LEU A 94 -2.24 -13.91 -0.72
C LEU A 94 -0.88 -13.93 0.00
N ALA A 95 0.18 -13.63 -0.75
CA ALA A 95 1.53 -13.51 -0.21
C ALA A 95 2.24 -12.24 -0.66
N PHE A 96 3.09 -11.73 0.23
CA PHE A 96 4.08 -10.70 -0.08
C PHE A 96 5.35 -11.33 -0.65
N ASP A 97 6.13 -10.54 -1.39
CA ASP A 97 7.46 -10.92 -1.88
C ASP A 97 8.56 -10.78 -0.82
N HIS A 98 8.23 -10.21 0.34
CA HIS A 98 9.10 -9.97 1.49
C HIS A 98 8.43 -10.42 2.81
N ASP A 99 9.10 -10.20 3.94
CA ASP A 99 8.52 -10.42 5.27
C ASP A 99 7.94 -9.10 5.78
N VAL A 100 6.62 -9.07 6.06
CA VAL A 100 5.99 -7.93 6.72
C VAL A 100 6.25 -8.05 8.22
N LEU A 101 6.83 -7.02 8.83
CA LEU A 101 7.31 -7.04 10.21
C LEU A 101 6.27 -6.44 11.17
N ASP A 102 6.27 -6.93 12.42
CA ASP A 102 5.74 -6.20 13.58
C ASP A 102 6.72 -5.08 13.90
N ASP A 103 6.55 -3.91 13.25
CA ASP A 103 7.46 -2.77 13.39
C ASP A 103 6.90 -1.76 14.40
N PRO A 104 7.57 -1.53 15.54
CA PRO A 104 7.11 -0.54 16.52
C PRO A 104 7.10 0.90 15.99
N SER A 105 7.71 1.15 14.83
CA SER A 105 7.73 2.43 14.13
C SER A 105 6.48 2.63 13.25
N ASN A 106 5.71 1.58 13.00
CA ASN A 106 4.47 1.67 12.26
C ASN A 106 3.44 2.52 13.03
N PRO A 107 2.71 3.45 12.36
CA PRO A 107 1.75 4.30 13.04
C PRO A 107 0.68 3.45 13.74
N PHE A 108 0.37 3.81 14.97
CA PHE A 108 -0.63 3.13 15.81
C PHE A 108 -0.35 1.64 16.09
N GLY A 109 0.85 1.13 15.74
CA GLY A 109 1.19 -0.30 15.84
C GLY A 109 0.50 -1.18 14.81
N ILE A 110 0.08 -0.61 13.68
CA ILE A 110 -0.60 -1.34 12.59
C ILE A 110 0.43 -1.72 11.53
N ASP A 111 0.52 -3.00 11.18
CA ASP A 111 1.54 -3.54 10.28
C ASP A 111 0.98 -3.95 8.91
N LEU A 112 -0.31 -4.24 8.81
CA LEU A 112 -0.98 -4.56 7.55
C LEU A 112 -2.25 -3.76 7.38
N LEU A 113 -2.60 -3.50 6.12
CA LEU A 113 -3.88 -2.94 5.71
C LEU A 113 -4.58 -3.88 4.73
N ILE A 114 -5.87 -4.10 4.93
CA ILE A 114 -6.74 -4.79 3.96
C ILE A 114 -7.74 -3.79 3.40
N PHE A 115 -7.78 -3.69 2.07
CA PHE A 115 -8.71 -2.84 1.34
C PHE A 115 -9.82 -3.70 0.75
N GLY A 116 -11.06 -3.26 0.93
CA GLY A 116 -12.25 -3.94 0.43
C GLY A 116 -13.22 -2.99 -0.25
N ASN A 117 -14.49 -3.41 -0.38
CA ASN A 117 -15.56 -2.61 -0.96
C ASN A 117 -16.35 -1.80 0.09
N ALA A 118 -16.02 -1.88 1.38
CA ALA A 118 -16.74 -1.15 2.42
C ALA A 118 -16.87 0.36 2.15
N PHE A 119 -18.04 0.92 2.44
CA PHE A 119 -18.37 2.33 2.15
C PHE A 119 -19.31 2.98 3.17
N CYS A 120 -19.25 4.31 3.21
CA CYS A 120 -20.23 5.15 3.90
C CYS A 120 -21.49 5.31 3.06
N THR A 121 -22.64 5.02 3.68
CA THR A 121 -23.95 5.40 3.11
C THR A 121 -24.15 6.91 3.19
N ASP A 122 -24.79 7.51 2.18
CA ASP A 122 -25.22 8.92 2.21
C ASP A 122 -26.76 9.00 2.21
N PRO A 123 -27.41 9.02 3.39
CA PRO A 123 -28.87 9.02 3.48
C PRO A 123 -29.51 10.33 2.97
N ALA A 124 -28.72 11.38 2.78
CA ALA A 124 -29.17 12.69 2.31
C ALA A 124 -28.44 13.10 1.03
N TYR A 125 -28.20 12.14 0.12
CA TYR A 125 -27.47 12.35 -1.13
C TYR A 125 -27.86 13.65 -1.86
N PRO A 126 -26.89 14.48 -2.30
CA PRO A 126 -25.43 14.30 -2.26
C PRO A 126 -24.76 15.07 -1.10
N ALA A 127 -25.30 15.00 0.13
CA ALA A 127 -24.74 15.73 1.27
C ALA A 127 -23.34 15.25 1.68
N ALA A 128 -22.97 14.02 1.30
CA ALA A 128 -21.72 13.35 1.65
C ALA A 128 -21.47 13.33 3.16
N VAL A 129 -22.52 12.98 3.91
CA VAL A 129 -22.47 12.75 5.36
C VAL A 129 -22.65 11.27 5.60
N CYS A 130 -21.68 10.64 6.28
CA CYS A 130 -21.69 9.19 6.50
C CYS A 130 -22.86 8.80 7.42
N GLY A 131 -23.91 8.21 6.85
CA GLY A 131 -25.08 7.73 7.59
C GLY A 131 -24.84 6.44 8.36
N GLY A 132 -23.78 5.70 8.01
CA GLY A 132 -23.41 4.40 8.54
C GLY A 132 -22.61 3.60 7.51
N PHE A 133 -22.07 2.47 7.94
CA PHE A 133 -21.20 1.63 7.12
C PHE A 133 -21.93 0.47 6.48
N TYR A 134 -21.63 0.25 5.21
CA TYR A 134 -21.83 -1.04 4.57
C TYR A 134 -20.49 -1.76 4.55
N ALA A 135 -20.43 -2.93 5.19
CA ALA A 135 -19.25 -3.78 5.32
C ALA A 135 -19.72 -5.23 5.33
N GLU A 136 -18.95 -6.12 4.72
CA GLU A 136 -19.40 -7.49 4.43
C GLU A 136 -18.66 -8.57 5.25
N GLY A 137 -17.65 -8.20 6.03
CA GLY A 137 -17.00 -9.09 6.99
C GLY A 137 -15.71 -9.70 6.46
N GLY A 138 -15.52 -11.01 6.71
CA GLY A 138 -14.33 -11.75 6.30
C GLY A 138 -13.35 -11.95 7.45
N GLN A 139 -13.15 -13.22 7.83
CA GLN A 139 -12.18 -13.61 8.86
C GLN A 139 -10.78 -13.57 8.29
N VAL A 140 -9.87 -12.90 9.00
CA VAL A 140 -8.47 -12.79 8.65
C VAL A 140 -7.63 -13.77 9.47
N GLU A 141 -6.74 -14.47 8.77
CA GLU A 141 -5.66 -15.25 9.37
C GLU A 141 -4.34 -14.85 8.73
N VAL A 142 -3.27 -14.85 9.53
CA VAL A 142 -1.92 -14.53 9.06
C VAL A 142 -0.95 -15.66 9.37
N SER A 143 0.09 -15.79 8.57
CA SER A 143 1.13 -16.81 8.73
C SER A 143 2.47 -16.35 8.17
N PHE A 144 3.55 -16.79 8.81
CA PHE A 144 4.91 -16.60 8.30
C PHE A 144 5.29 -17.67 7.26
N ASP A 145 4.86 -18.92 7.45
CA ASP A 145 5.32 -20.08 6.67
C ASP A 145 4.24 -20.72 5.79
N GLY A 146 3.00 -20.22 5.87
CA GLY A 146 1.84 -20.75 5.16
C GLY A 146 1.29 -22.06 5.76
N ILE A 147 1.82 -22.50 6.90
CA ILE A 147 1.46 -23.75 7.58
C ILE A 147 0.82 -23.44 8.94
N ASP A 148 1.48 -22.62 9.75
CA ASP A 148 1.01 -22.22 11.08
C ASP A 148 0.24 -20.89 10.98
N TRP A 149 -1.08 -20.96 11.12
CA TRP A 149 -1.99 -19.83 10.95
C TRP A 149 -2.47 -19.27 12.28
N ARG A 150 -2.55 -17.93 12.38
CA ARG A 150 -3.11 -17.21 13.52
C ARG A 150 -4.33 -16.41 13.07
N ILE A 151 -5.46 -16.62 13.72
CA ILE A 151 -6.66 -15.80 13.54
C ILE A 151 -6.39 -14.41 14.12
N VAL A 152 -6.66 -13.37 13.34
CA VAL A 152 -6.67 -11.99 13.83
C VAL A 152 -8.05 -11.71 14.44
N PRO A 153 -8.13 -11.39 15.74
CA PRO A 153 -9.41 -11.21 16.42
C PRO A 153 -10.05 -9.85 16.10
N ASP A 154 -11.38 -9.79 16.27
CA ASP A 154 -12.15 -8.56 16.42
C ASP A 154 -12.08 -7.55 15.26
N LEU A 155 -11.84 -8.01 14.03
CA LEU A 155 -11.94 -7.18 12.81
C LEU A 155 -12.51 -7.94 11.61
N ALA A 156 -12.85 -7.19 10.56
CA ALA A 156 -13.36 -7.69 9.29
C ALA A 156 -12.44 -7.28 8.14
N ALA A 157 -12.11 -8.20 7.24
CA ALA A 157 -11.27 -7.92 6.08
C ALA A 157 -11.88 -6.85 5.15
N ASP A 158 -13.17 -7.00 4.84
CA ASP A 158 -13.98 -6.00 4.17
C ASP A 158 -14.80 -5.25 5.22
N GLY A 159 -14.13 -4.29 5.85
CA GLY A 159 -14.50 -3.75 7.15
C GLY A 159 -14.31 -2.24 7.29
N ALA A 160 -13.52 -1.84 8.28
CA ALA A 160 -13.35 -0.45 8.67
C ALA A 160 -12.62 0.37 7.61
N PHE A 161 -12.88 1.68 7.63
CA PHE A 161 -12.24 2.71 6.80
C PHE A 161 -12.36 2.48 5.28
N PRO A 162 -13.48 2.92 4.67
CA PRO A 162 -13.63 2.94 3.21
C PRO A 162 -12.43 3.50 2.47
N THR A 163 -12.08 2.88 1.35
CA THR A 163 -10.92 3.27 0.53
C THR A 163 -11.09 4.69 -0.02
N VAL A 164 -9.98 5.44 -0.07
CA VAL A 164 -9.90 6.76 -0.71
C VAL A 164 -8.70 6.78 -1.63
N GLY A 165 -8.91 7.11 -2.90
CA GLY A 165 -7.88 7.12 -3.92
C GLY A 165 -7.13 8.44 -4.05
N TRP A 166 -7.67 9.57 -3.57
CA TRP A 166 -7.10 10.90 -3.81
C TRP A 166 -7.38 11.87 -2.67
N LEU A 167 -6.44 12.77 -2.42
CA LEU A 167 -6.55 13.84 -1.43
C LEU A 167 -7.29 15.08 -1.94
N ASP A 168 -7.43 15.20 -3.26
CA ASP A 168 -7.91 16.40 -3.94
C ASP A 168 -9.15 16.19 -4.81
N THR A 169 -9.89 15.09 -4.58
CA THR A 169 -11.21 14.84 -5.17
C THR A 169 -12.33 15.19 -4.20
N GLY A 170 -13.47 15.63 -4.74
CA GLY A 170 -14.73 15.65 -4.01
C GLY A 170 -15.34 14.26 -3.81
N PRO A 171 -16.40 14.14 -2.98
CA PRO A 171 -16.98 12.84 -2.58
C PRO A 171 -17.60 12.04 -3.73
N TYR A 172 -17.97 12.70 -4.82
CA TYR A 172 -18.68 12.12 -5.97
C TYR A 172 -18.01 12.44 -7.31
N ASP A 173 -16.71 12.78 -7.29
CA ASP A 173 -16.00 13.19 -8.49
C ASP A 173 -15.83 12.03 -9.47
N THR A 174 -15.98 12.32 -10.76
CA THR A 174 -15.90 11.32 -11.84
C THR A 174 -14.57 11.37 -12.60
N VAL A 175 -13.58 12.07 -12.04
CA VAL A 175 -12.26 12.28 -12.63
C VAL A 175 -11.20 12.03 -11.57
N PRO A 176 -10.02 11.52 -11.94
CA PRO A 176 -8.95 11.30 -10.98
C PRO A 176 -8.46 12.63 -10.39
N GLY A 177 -8.06 12.56 -9.12
CA GLY A 177 -7.28 13.61 -8.48
C GLY A 177 -5.86 13.68 -9.04
N SER A 178 -5.08 14.63 -8.52
CA SER A 178 -3.65 14.77 -8.82
C SER A 178 -2.77 14.41 -7.64
N LYS A 179 -3.34 14.26 -6.44
CA LYS A 179 -2.62 13.95 -5.20
C LYS A 179 -3.11 12.61 -4.66
N PRO A 180 -2.39 11.51 -4.93
CA PRO A 180 -2.78 10.22 -4.39
C PRO A 180 -2.73 10.24 -2.85
N THR A 181 -3.67 9.54 -2.22
CA THR A 181 -3.54 9.07 -0.84
C THR A 181 -2.41 8.04 -0.71
N ASP A 182 -1.93 7.88 0.51
CA ASP A 182 -0.94 6.88 0.86
C ASP A 182 -1.62 5.57 1.30
N PHE A 183 -1.43 4.50 0.53
CA PHE A 183 -2.01 3.18 0.80
C PHE A 183 -1.17 2.33 1.77
N THR A 184 0.01 2.80 2.18
CA THR A 184 0.83 2.13 3.21
C THR A 184 0.71 2.84 4.57
N ARG A 185 -0.16 3.85 4.68
CA ARG A 185 -0.40 4.57 5.91
C ARG A 185 -1.76 4.18 6.51
N PRO A 186 -1.82 3.69 7.76
CA PRO A 186 -3.08 3.39 8.42
C PRO A 186 -3.81 4.66 8.85
N VAL A 187 -5.15 4.60 8.86
CA VAL A 187 -6.00 5.58 9.53
C VAL A 187 -5.90 5.39 11.05
N ASP A 188 -5.97 6.46 11.84
CA ASP A 188 -6.02 6.37 13.30
C ASP A 188 -7.21 5.48 13.73
N PRO A 189 -6.98 4.33 14.39
CA PRO A 189 -8.07 3.44 14.83
C PRO A 189 -9.10 4.12 15.73
N ALA A 190 -8.75 5.23 16.42
CA ALA A 190 -9.70 6.00 17.21
C ALA A 190 -10.83 6.64 16.36
N LEU A 191 -10.63 6.79 15.05
CA LEU A 191 -11.63 7.34 14.13
C LEU A 191 -12.76 6.35 13.81
N GLU A 192 -12.53 5.04 13.88
CA GLU A 192 -13.49 4.01 13.42
C GLU A 192 -14.87 4.18 14.07
N SER A 193 -14.89 4.35 15.39
CA SER A 193 -16.13 4.54 16.16
C SER A 193 -16.84 5.88 15.91
N ASN A 194 -16.21 6.81 15.20
CA ASN A 194 -16.63 8.22 15.11
C ASN A 194 -16.95 8.69 13.67
N LEU A 195 -16.80 7.85 12.66
CA LEU A 195 -17.05 8.26 11.26
C LEU A 195 -18.52 8.53 10.96
N GLN A 196 -19.45 7.84 11.62
CA GLN A 196 -20.88 8.09 11.43
C GLN A 196 -21.24 9.52 11.82
N GLY A 197 -21.88 10.24 10.90
CA GLY A 197 -22.28 11.64 11.05
C GLY A 197 -21.22 12.66 10.65
N LEU A 198 -20.00 12.22 10.31
CA LEU A 198 -19.00 13.10 9.69
C LEU A 198 -19.35 13.36 8.23
N ASP A 199 -19.10 14.59 7.79
CA ASP A 199 -19.09 14.94 6.38
C ASP A 199 -17.77 14.52 5.72
N PHE A 200 -17.74 14.51 4.39
CA PHE A 200 -16.58 14.13 3.60
C PHE A 200 -15.30 14.87 4.02
N ASP A 201 -15.35 16.19 4.21
CA ASP A 201 -14.19 16.98 4.59
C ASP A 201 -13.63 16.56 5.96
N ALA A 202 -14.50 16.31 6.94
CA ALA A 202 -14.09 15.81 8.25
C ALA A 202 -13.51 14.39 8.19
N ILE A 203 -14.04 13.52 7.33
CA ILE A 203 -13.47 12.19 7.08
C ILE A 203 -12.06 12.31 6.50
N MET A 204 -11.88 13.16 5.48
CA MET A 204 -10.58 13.39 4.84
C MET A 204 -9.54 13.96 5.82
N VAL A 205 -9.96 14.84 6.74
CA VAL A 205 -9.10 15.31 7.84
C VAL A 205 -8.71 14.17 8.78
N GLY A 206 -9.65 13.30 9.15
CA GLY A 206 -9.39 12.15 10.01
C GLY A 206 -8.48 11.09 9.37
N TYR A 207 -8.54 10.96 8.05
CA TYR A 207 -7.67 10.05 7.30
C TYR A 207 -6.22 10.55 7.23
N ASP A 208 -5.99 11.86 7.36
CA ASP A 208 -4.64 12.47 7.42
C ASP A 208 -3.65 11.94 6.36
N GLY A 209 -4.13 11.82 5.12
CA GLY A 209 -3.32 11.33 4.00
C GLY A 209 -3.45 9.84 3.71
N ALA A 210 -3.96 9.04 4.64
CA ALA A 210 -4.18 7.60 4.49
C ALA A 210 -5.23 7.29 3.41
N GLY A 211 -5.09 6.14 2.77
CA GLY A 211 -6.03 5.63 1.77
C GLY A 211 -7.17 4.79 2.33
N GLY A 212 -7.29 4.63 3.65
CA GLY A 212 -8.29 3.77 4.30
C GLY A 212 -7.76 2.37 4.61
N GLY A 213 -8.66 1.38 4.57
CA GLY A 213 -8.36 -0.02 4.83
C GLY A 213 -8.43 -0.41 6.30
N THR A 214 -8.71 -1.69 6.55
CA THR A 214 -8.71 -2.25 7.91
C THR A 214 -7.29 -2.55 8.36
N GLY A 215 -6.88 -1.93 9.46
CA GLY A 215 -5.56 -2.11 10.07
C GLY A 215 -5.44 -3.38 10.92
N ILE A 216 -4.29 -4.06 10.82
CA ILE A 216 -3.93 -5.24 11.63
C ILE A 216 -2.61 -4.97 12.35
N ASP A 217 -2.61 -5.11 13.67
CA ASP A 217 -1.43 -5.17 14.54
C ASP A 217 -0.98 -6.64 14.67
N LEU A 218 0.25 -7.00 14.28
CA LEU A 218 0.75 -8.37 14.38
C LEU A 218 1.12 -8.78 15.82
N ALA A 219 1.41 -7.82 16.69
CA ALA A 219 1.70 -8.07 18.09
C ALA A 219 0.49 -8.72 18.79
N ILE A 220 -0.74 -8.43 18.36
CA ILE A 220 -1.97 -9.05 18.93
C ILE A 220 -2.02 -10.57 18.72
N VAL A 221 -1.44 -11.06 17.62
CA VAL A 221 -1.34 -12.48 17.30
C VAL A 221 0.00 -13.09 17.69
N GLY A 222 0.91 -12.27 18.22
CA GLY A 222 2.22 -12.69 18.75
C GLY A 222 3.14 -13.25 17.67
N LEU A 223 3.13 -12.64 16.48
CA LEU A 223 4.05 -12.95 15.38
C LEU A 223 4.94 -11.74 15.11
N PRO A 224 6.28 -11.91 15.02
CA PRO A 224 7.19 -10.80 14.72
C PRO A 224 7.23 -10.45 13.23
N ALA A 225 6.73 -11.35 12.38
CA ALA A 225 6.64 -11.17 10.95
C ALA A 225 5.64 -12.15 10.33
N VAL A 226 5.10 -11.79 9.17
CA VAL A 226 4.23 -12.65 8.34
C VAL A 226 4.59 -12.51 6.86
N ARG A 227 4.22 -13.51 6.06
CA ARG A 227 4.31 -13.44 4.59
C ARG A 227 2.98 -13.73 3.91
N PHE A 228 2.09 -14.44 4.60
CA PHE A 228 0.83 -14.92 4.05
C PHE A 228 -0.35 -14.35 4.82
N VAL A 229 -1.34 -13.88 4.09
CA VAL A 229 -2.63 -13.45 4.63
C VAL A 229 -3.72 -14.28 3.97
N ARG A 230 -4.56 -14.91 4.79
CA ARG A 230 -5.74 -15.65 4.34
C ARG A 230 -6.99 -14.93 4.82
N ILE A 231 -7.91 -14.72 3.90
CA ILE A 231 -9.23 -14.17 4.18
C ILE A 231 -10.24 -15.24 3.85
N SER A 232 -11.20 -15.48 4.75
CA SER A 232 -12.24 -16.48 4.58
C SER A 232 -13.63 -15.96 4.92
N ASN A 233 -14.63 -16.50 4.23
CA ASN A 233 -16.03 -16.26 4.54
C ASN A 233 -16.60 -17.49 5.25
N ASP A 234 -16.81 -17.39 6.56
CA ASP A 234 -17.38 -18.45 7.39
C ASP A 234 -18.91 -18.61 7.25
N GLY A 235 -19.55 -17.72 6.47
CA GLY A 235 -20.98 -17.72 6.21
C GLY A 235 -21.83 -17.01 7.28
N LEU A 236 -21.21 -16.27 8.21
CA LEU A 236 -21.92 -15.45 9.19
C LEU A 236 -22.31 -14.05 8.67
N GLY A 237 -21.93 -13.69 7.44
CA GLY A 237 -22.14 -12.38 6.83
C GLY A 237 -22.57 -12.42 5.34
N PHE A 238 -22.13 -11.40 4.60
CA PHE A 238 -22.35 -11.25 3.16
C PHE A 238 -21.22 -11.91 2.37
N THR A 239 -20.74 -11.32 1.28
CA THR A 239 -19.73 -11.88 0.39
C THR A 239 -18.49 -10.99 0.35
N PRO A 240 -17.65 -10.99 1.42
CA PRO A 240 -16.54 -10.06 1.57
C PRO A 240 -15.77 -9.84 0.29
N GLU A 241 -15.57 -8.57 -0.07
CA GLU A 241 -14.86 -8.18 -1.27
C GLU A 241 -13.49 -7.58 -0.95
N ILE A 242 -12.46 -8.09 -1.62
CA ILE A 242 -11.06 -7.72 -1.37
C ILE A 242 -10.48 -7.06 -2.63
N ASP A 243 -9.93 -5.86 -2.45
CA ASP A 243 -9.26 -5.03 -3.46
C ASP A 243 -7.74 -5.20 -3.38
N ALA A 244 -7.16 -5.15 -2.18
CA ALA A 244 -5.71 -5.30 -2.00
C ALA A 244 -5.32 -5.54 -0.53
N ILE A 245 -4.08 -5.94 -0.31
CA ILE A 245 -3.44 -5.96 1.02
C ILE A 245 -2.10 -5.22 0.92
N ALA A 246 -1.86 -4.30 1.84
CA ALA A 246 -0.62 -3.52 1.91
C ALA A 246 0.18 -3.83 3.18
N ASP A 247 1.50 -3.76 3.04
CA ASP A 247 2.45 -3.61 4.14
C ASP A 247 2.43 -2.14 4.59
N VAL A 248 2.39 -1.91 5.90
CA VAL A 248 2.41 -0.55 6.44
C VAL A 248 3.84 -0.03 6.44
N SER A 249 3.99 1.17 5.88
CA SER A 249 5.25 1.89 5.96
C SER A 249 5.41 2.49 7.35
N PRO A 250 6.61 2.39 7.96
CA PRO A 250 6.93 3.06 9.22
C PRO A 250 6.54 4.53 9.21
N ALA A 251 5.95 5.00 10.30
CA ALA A 251 5.81 6.44 10.50
C ALA A 251 7.22 7.00 10.52
N ARG A 252 7.50 8.01 9.71
CA ARG A 252 8.74 8.76 9.92
C ARG A 252 8.72 9.32 11.33
N SER A 253 9.53 8.71 12.19
CA SER A 253 9.67 9.13 13.59
C SER A 253 10.16 10.58 13.69
N ASN A 254 10.73 11.08 12.59
CA ASN A 254 11.09 12.47 12.35
C ASN A 254 10.81 12.85 10.88
N PRO A 255 9.91 13.79 10.56
CA PRO A 255 9.69 14.27 9.19
C PRO A 255 10.96 14.85 8.53
N GLN A 256 11.91 15.29 9.36
CA GLN A 256 13.24 15.77 8.95
C GLN A 256 14.26 14.63 8.83
N ASP A 257 13.83 13.37 8.90
CA ASP A 257 14.69 12.22 8.65
C ASP A 257 14.99 12.13 7.15
N PRO A 258 16.27 12.18 6.75
CA PRO A 258 16.69 12.00 5.36
C PRO A 258 16.50 10.57 4.85
N ASP A 259 16.30 9.57 5.73
CA ASP A 259 15.86 8.22 5.36
C ASP A 259 14.36 8.28 5.04
N LEU A 260 14.09 8.51 3.76
CA LEU A 260 12.77 8.81 3.25
C LEU A 260 11.91 7.58 3.04
N ASP A 261 12.53 6.44 2.73
CA ASP A 261 11.86 5.15 2.53
C ASP A 261 11.87 4.26 3.79
N GLY A 262 12.60 4.64 4.84
CA GLY A 262 12.62 3.99 6.13
C GLY A 262 13.46 2.71 6.17
N ASN A 263 14.32 2.48 5.18
CA ASN A 263 15.09 1.24 5.06
C ASN A 263 16.32 1.17 6.00
N GLY A 264 16.57 2.24 6.77
CA GLY A 264 17.68 2.36 7.71
C GLY A 264 18.98 2.89 7.09
N THR A 265 18.97 3.31 5.83
CA THR A 265 20.10 3.93 5.10
C THR A 265 19.61 5.13 4.29
N VAL A 266 20.47 6.12 4.10
CA VAL A 266 20.21 7.30 3.26
C VAL A 266 20.97 7.16 1.95
N GLY A 267 20.25 6.92 0.87
CA GLY A 267 20.84 6.64 -0.43
C GLY A 267 19.94 6.92 -1.63
N GLY A 268 20.12 6.09 -2.67
CA GLY A 268 19.46 6.27 -3.96
C GLY A 268 17.93 6.15 -3.93
N GLY A 269 17.39 5.31 -3.05
CA GLY A 269 15.95 5.16 -2.82
C GLY A 269 15.34 6.46 -2.31
N ASP A 270 15.96 7.04 -1.30
CA ASP A 270 15.56 8.30 -0.68
C ASP A 270 15.64 9.47 -1.66
N LEU A 271 16.72 9.54 -2.43
CA LEU A 271 16.84 10.53 -3.49
C LEU A 271 15.71 10.38 -4.52
N GLY A 272 15.35 9.15 -4.88
CA GLY A 272 14.22 8.86 -5.76
C GLY A 272 12.91 9.44 -5.21
N LEU A 273 12.61 9.17 -3.93
CA LEU A 273 11.42 9.70 -3.26
C LEU A 273 11.43 11.23 -3.17
N MET A 274 12.57 11.84 -2.87
CA MET A 274 12.71 13.31 -2.82
C MET A 274 12.44 13.94 -4.18
N LEU A 275 12.90 13.31 -5.27
CA LEU A 275 12.67 13.80 -6.63
C LEU A 275 11.21 13.69 -7.05
N VAL A 276 10.48 12.68 -6.55
CA VAL A 276 9.02 12.59 -6.71
C VAL A 276 8.32 13.72 -5.98
N ALA A 277 8.77 14.05 -4.76
CA ALA A 277 8.20 15.12 -3.94
C ALA A 277 8.68 16.54 -4.33
N TRP A 278 9.54 16.68 -5.34
CA TRP A 278 10.20 17.93 -5.66
C TRP A 278 9.23 19.07 -6.00
N GLY A 279 9.36 20.20 -5.30
CA GLY A 279 8.52 21.37 -5.46
C GLY A 279 7.12 21.24 -4.85
N THR A 280 6.86 20.19 -4.07
CA THR A 280 5.61 20.04 -3.31
C THR A 280 5.70 20.74 -1.95
N THR A 281 4.54 21.00 -1.35
CA THR A 281 4.40 21.50 0.03
C THR A 281 4.03 20.37 1.00
N GLY A 282 4.32 19.12 0.63
CA GLY A 282 4.07 17.95 1.46
C GLY A 282 5.24 17.68 2.41
N PRO A 283 5.01 17.00 3.55
CA PRO A 283 6.07 16.73 4.51
C PRO A 283 7.13 15.74 4.00
N LEU A 284 6.82 14.97 2.95
CA LEU A 284 7.71 13.97 2.38
C LEU A 284 8.90 14.66 1.70
N GLY A 285 10.06 14.68 2.36
CA GLY A 285 11.28 15.28 1.83
C GLY A 285 11.43 16.78 2.10
N ASP A 286 10.56 17.39 2.91
CA ASP A 286 10.75 18.74 3.47
C ASP A 286 11.60 18.63 4.74
N LEU A 287 12.89 18.40 4.53
CA LEU A 287 13.84 18.08 5.59
C LEU A 287 14.21 19.29 6.44
N ASN A 288 14.02 20.50 5.92
CA ASN A 288 14.26 21.74 6.66
C ASN A 288 12.99 22.37 7.26
N ASP A 289 11.82 21.78 7.04
CA ASP A 289 10.51 22.22 7.52
C ASP A 289 10.18 23.66 7.09
N ASP A 290 10.55 24.03 5.86
CA ASP A 290 10.27 25.35 5.28
C ASP A 290 8.99 25.39 4.43
N GLY A 291 8.33 24.25 4.29
CA GLY A 291 7.08 24.07 3.56
C GLY A 291 7.26 23.83 2.06
N LEU A 292 8.50 23.62 1.57
CA LEU A 292 8.78 23.38 0.17
C LEU A 292 9.98 22.44 -0.06
N VAL A 293 9.71 21.23 -0.56
CA VAL A 293 10.75 20.28 -0.98
C VAL A 293 11.59 20.87 -2.12
N SER A 294 12.83 21.23 -1.84
CA SER A 294 13.68 21.94 -2.79
C SER A 294 15.18 21.70 -2.55
N GLY A 295 16.02 22.57 -3.12
CA GLY A 295 17.48 22.46 -3.05
C GLY A 295 18.06 22.36 -1.63
N PRO A 296 17.56 23.11 -0.63
CA PRO A 296 17.95 22.97 0.77
C PRO A 296 17.74 21.56 1.32
N ASP A 297 16.60 20.92 1.02
CA ASP A 297 16.30 19.57 1.50
C ASP A 297 17.20 18.54 0.85
N LEU A 298 17.43 18.65 -0.46
CA LEU A 298 18.42 17.81 -1.15
C LEU A 298 19.81 17.98 -0.55
N GLY A 299 20.15 19.20 -0.13
CA GLY A 299 21.38 19.45 0.61
C GLY A 299 21.45 18.65 1.91
N LEU A 300 20.36 18.58 2.68
CA LEU A 300 20.27 17.82 3.92
C LEU A 300 20.34 16.30 3.67
N LEU A 301 19.63 15.79 2.66
CA LEU A 301 19.67 14.39 2.27
C LEU A 301 21.09 13.97 1.87
N LEU A 302 21.76 14.75 1.01
CA LEU A 302 23.13 14.45 0.57
C LEU A 302 24.16 14.56 1.69
N VAL A 303 23.91 15.37 2.73
CA VAL A 303 24.77 15.45 3.92
C VAL A 303 24.69 14.16 4.75
N ALA A 304 23.52 13.52 4.77
CA ALA A 304 23.28 12.30 5.52
C ALA A 304 23.59 11.02 4.74
N TRP A 305 23.97 11.13 3.47
CA TRP A 305 24.23 9.99 2.58
C TRP A 305 25.20 8.96 3.16
N ASP A 306 24.78 7.70 3.23
CA ASP A 306 25.57 6.60 3.77
C ASP A 306 25.46 5.27 3.01
N GLY A 307 24.65 5.19 1.95
CA GLY A 307 24.43 3.99 1.11
C GLY A 307 24.34 4.26 -0.38
#